data_AF-A0A8S3U1M7-F1
#
_entry.id   AF-A0A8S3U1M7-F1
#
_cell.length_a   1.000
_cell.length_b   1.000
_cell.length_c   1.000
_cell.angle_alpha   90.00
_cell.angle_beta   90.00
_cell.angle_gamma   90.00
#
_symmetry.space_group_name_H-M   'P 1'
#
loop_
_entity.id
_entity.type
_entity.pdbx_description
1 polymer ?
#
loop_
_entity_poly.entity_id
_entity_poly.type
_entity_poly.pdbx_seq_one_letter_code
_entity_poly.pdbx_strand_id
1 'polypeptide(L)'
;MEVQDVYYTLVERDPGEHETVYEVAVEILNNHFTPQVNNSFQRNQFRAMEQKPQETIEQFITRLRQKAIYCNFGNVDEAICDQVIDKCSSKRLRRKLLERHNVTLQQLRETAQAMEAAEKQATSIEQPIESVNKVSTYASKKQNQNKSEFKQISCYACGFSGHYKTDPKCPAKGKKCRLCQNEGHFEKCCKSKKKISKNHYSRKTNVRHVESADDTCSEPDYENEDDDYAFTVHGNQGKVSKFTVNVGGIDVPVVIDSGATVNIIDRTLWEHLKKNKIKCESKTSSKNLYAYGSNKPLTIAGSFNTNVCVNDRCVSADFFVIEEDGQALLGHKTSIELGVLKIETNVNTVTDNVVKTNYTSKFPKIEDVDKMSLNDKELQNIRNCLLNGRWQDLLNKQYLTVKQELSSIGHIVLRGTRLIIPTELRNQILKLGHEGHPGIVLMKQRLRSKVWWPNMDKSIEEYCKSCYGCQLVANPEKPEPMIRTSLPSKPWEQISADFLGPLPSGEYLFTVVDYYSRWLEVTIMSKSTSADRVIDALDKMFTIHGLPISIATDNGPQFISDTFKNYLVQNGIVHRRITPLWPAANGK
;
A
#
# COMPACT_ATOMS: atom_id res chain seq x y z
N MET A 1 -9.67 35.32 -25.38
CA MET A 1 -10.84 35.15 -26.24
C MET A 1 -11.91 34.59 -25.33
N GLU A 2 -12.97 35.37 -25.08
CA GLU A 2 -14.02 34.95 -24.16
C GLU A 2 -14.92 33.91 -24.84
N VAL A 3 -15.59 33.06 -24.07
CA VAL A 3 -16.48 32.00 -24.60
C VAL A 3 -17.59 32.61 -25.47
N GLN A 4 -18.00 33.84 -25.15
CA GLN A 4 -18.95 34.62 -25.92
C GLN A 4 -18.43 34.96 -27.32
N ASP A 5 -17.16 35.33 -27.46
CA ASP A 5 -16.53 35.60 -28.76
C ASP A 5 -16.49 34.34 -29.63
N VAL A 6 -16.22 33.18 -29.01
CA VAL A 6 -16.19 31.88 -29.68
C VAL A 6 -17.58 31.45 -30.13
N TYR A 7 -18.60 31.62 -29.29
CA TYR A 7 -19.98 31.31 -29.62
C TYR A 7 -20.43 32.05 -30.89
N TYR A 8 -20.26 33.38 -30.96
CA TYR A 8 -20.70 34.18 -32.11
C TYR A 8 -19.95 33.86 -33.40
N THR A 9 -18.75 33.26 -33.33
CA THR A 9 -18.02 32.77 -34.52
C THR A 9 -18.46 31.39 -35.01
N LEU A 10 -19.24 30.64 -34.22
CA LEU A 10 -19.63 29.25 -34.49
C LEU A 10 -21.14 29.07 -34.74
N VAL A 11 -21.96 30.12 -34.58
CA VAL A 11 -23.41 30.03 -34.82
C VAL A 11 -23.65 29.87 -36.32
N GLU A 12 -23.96 28.64 -36.75
CA GLU A 12 -24.33 28.32 -38.14
C GLU A 12 -25.85 28.14 -38.34
N ARG A 13 -26.65 28.04 -37.26
CA ARG A 13 -28.10 27.92 -37.34
C ARG A 13 -28.83 28.66 -36.21
N ASP A 14 -30.00 29.21 -36.54
CA ASP A 14 -30.95 29.72 -35.54
C ASP A 14 -31.75 28.57 -34.89
N PRO A 15 -32.23 28.73 -33.64
CA PRO A 15 -33.04 27.72 -32.97
C PRO A 15 -34.37 27.47 -33.70
N GLY A 16 -34.77 26.19 -33.79
CA GLY A 16 -36.07 25.82 -34.36
C GLY A 16 -37.25 26.14 -33.43
N GLU A 17 -38.49 26.01 -33.94
CA GLU A 17 -39.75 26.30 -33.22
C GLU A 17 -39.93 25.61 -31.86
N HIS A 18 -39.11 24.61 -31.54
CA HIS A 18 -39.17 23.82 -30.30
C HIS A 18 -37.84 23.71 -29.54
N GLU A 19 -36.80 24.49 -29.92
CA GLU A 19 -35.51 24.50 -29.24
C GLU A 19 -35.25 25.85 -28.59
N THR A 20 -34.73 25.84 -27.36
CA THR A 20 -34.34 27.10 -26.71
C THR A 20 -32.96 27.56 -27.21
N VAL A 21 -32.75 28.88 -27.26
CA VAL A 21 -31.44 29.50 -27.61
C VAL A 21 -30.31 28.93 -26.73
N TYR A 22 -30.62 28.61 -25.48
CA TYR A 22 -29.68 28.04 -24.52
C TYR A 22 -29.27 26.61 -24.89
N GLU A 23 -30.21 25.74 -25.27
CA GLU A 23 -29.93 24.35 -25.67
C GLU A 23 -29.04 24.30 -26.92
N VAL A 24 -29.35 25.13 -27.92
CA VAL A 24 -28.56 25.23 -29.15
C VAL A 24 -27.16 25.78 -28.86
N ALA A 25 -27.03 26.76 -27.96
CA ALA A 25 -25.74 27.30 -27.58
C ALA A 25 -24.86 26.27 -26.86
N VAL A 26 -25.45 25.49 -25.94
CA VAL A 26 -24.76 24.41 -25.23
C VAL A 26 -24.32 23.32 -26.21
N GLU A 27 -25.14 22.96 -27.19
CA GLU A 27 -24.79 21.95 -28.20
C GLU A 27 -23.59 22.40 -29.07
N ILE A 28 -23.63 23.62 -29.62
CA ILE A 28 -22.57 24.18 -30.47
C ILE A 28 -21.25 24.28 -29.71
N LEU A 29 -21.29 24.81 -28.48
CA LEU A 29 -20.10 24.95 -27.65
C LEU A 29 -19.55 23.59 -27.23
N ASN A 30 -20.40 22.62 -26.88
CA ASN A 30 -19.95 21.26 -26.62
C ASN A 30 -19.30 20.64 -27.85
N ASN A 31 -19.88 20.76 -29.04
CA ASN A 31 -19.27 20.22 -30.27
C ASN A 31 -17.90 20.83 -30.57
N HIS A 32 -17.70 22.11 -30.26
CA HIS A 32 -16.43 22.80 -30.49
C HIS A 32 -15.36 22.50 -29.42
N PHE A 33 -15.75 22.44 -28.15
CA PHE A 33 -14.82 22.28 -27.03
C PHE A 33 -14.62 20.83 -26.59
N THR A 34 -15.48 19.89 -27.02
CA THR A 34 -15.26 18.47 -26.74
C THR A 34 -14.16 17.96 -27.66
N PRO A 35 -13.05 17.42 -27.13
CA PRO A 35 -12.03 16.78 -27.96
C PRO A 35 -12.69 15.69 -28.79
N GLN A 36 -12.57 15.74 -30.11
CA GLN A 36 -12.99 14.65 -31.01
C GLN A 36 -12.15 13.41 -30.67
N VAL A 37 -12.65 12.60 -29.74
CA VAL A 37 -11.92 11.44 -29.26
C VAL A 37 -11.95 10.40 -30.38
N ASN A 38 -10.80 10.13 -30.98
CA ASN A 38 -10.70 9.10 -32.00
C ASN A 38 -11.06 7.75 -31.37
N ASN A 39 -12.28 7.26 -31.65
CA ASN A 39 -12.81 6.02 -31.09
C ASN A 39 -11.88 4.84 -31.37
N SER A 40 -11.24 4.79 -32.54
CA SER A 40 -10.28 3.75 -32.90
C SER A 40 -9.03 3.78 -32.00
N PHE A 41 -8.54 4.97 -31.65
CA PHE A 41 -7.43 5.13 -30.73
C PHE A 41 -7.78 4.70 -29.30
N GLN A 42 -8.97 5.05 -28.81
CA GLN A 42 -9.42 4.63 -27.48
C GLN A 42 -9.64 3.12 -27.40
N ARG A 43 -10.24 2.52 -28.44
CA ARG A 43 -10.38 1.07 -28.57
C ARG A 43 -9.02 0.38 -28.63
N ASN A 44 -8.03 0.93 -29.35
CA ASN A 44 -6.68 0.37 -29.38
C ASN A 44 -6.04 0.39 -27.97
N GLN A 45 -6.15 1.51 -27.25
CA GLN A 45 -5.67 1.58 -25.87
C GLN A 45 -6.40 0.60 -24.94
N PHE A 46 -7.71 0.46 -25.08
CA PHE A 46 -8.49 -0.53 -24.32
C PHE A 46 -7.98 -1.95 -24.59
N ARG A 47 -7.72 -2.32 -25.85
CA ARG A 47 -7.18 -3.63 -26.23
C ARG A 47 -5.75 -3.87 -25.75
N ALA A 48 -4.97 -2.81 -25.51
CA ALA A 48 -3.64 -2.89 -24.93
C ALA A 48 -3.62 -3.06 -23.40
N MET A 49 -4.76 -2.92 -22.71
CA MET A 49 -4.82 -3.04 -21.25
C MET A 49 -4.73 -4.49 -20.79
N GLU A 50 -3.82 -4.74 -19.85
CA GLU A 50 -3.62 -6.04 -19.19
C GLU A 50 -3.74 -5.96 -17.66
N GLN A 51 -3.99 -7.13 -17.04
CA GLN A 51 -4.03 -7.28 -15.59
C GLN A 51 -2.62 -7.06 -15.01
N LYS A 52 -2.48 -6.14 -14.06
CA LYS A 52 -1.19 -5.86 -13.41
C LYS A 52 -0.81 -6.96 -12.40
N PRO A 53 0.50 -7.09 -12.05
CA PRO A 53 0.92 -7.97 -10.97
C PRO A 53 0.20 -7.62 -9.66
N GLN A 54 -0.40 -8.62 -8.99
CA GLN A 54 -1.16 -8.50 -7.74
C GLN A 54 -2.50 -7.72 -7.83
N GLU A 55 -2.97 -7.37 -9.02
CA GLU A 55 -4.30 -6.78 -9.22
C GLU A 55 -5.39 -7.87 -9.22
N THR A 56 -6.50 -7.67 -8.52
CA THR A 56 -7.64 -8.61 -8.58
C THR A 56 -8.42 -8.45 -9.88
N ILE A 57 -9.17 -9.47 -10.27
CA ILE A 57 -9.99 -9.40 -11.50
C ILE A 57 -11.03 -8.28 -11.42
N GLU A 58 -11.61 -8.03 -10.24
CA GLU A 58 -12.58 -6.94 -10.02
C GLU A 58 -11.94 -5.55 -10.21
N GLN A 59 -10.70 -5.36 -9.76
CA GLN A 59 -9.93 -4.13 -9.97
C GLN A 59 -9.60 -3.93 -11.45
N PHE A 60 -9.25 -5.01 -12.15
CA PHE A 60 -9.00 -4.97 -13.59
C PHE A 60 -10.26 -4.59 -14.38
N ILE A 61 -11.41 -5.21 -14.07
CA ILE A 61 -12.72 -4.86 -14.66
C ILE A 61 -13.05 -3.38 -14.42
N THR A 62 -12.79 -2.86 -13.22
CA THR A 62 -13.07 -1.45 -12.89
C THR A 62 -12.27 -0.50 -13.80
N ARG A 63 -10.98 -0.78 -14.05
CA ARG A 63 -10.18 0.00 -15.00
C ARG A 63 -10.68 -0.11 -16.42
N LEU A 64 -11.09 -1.30 -16.85
CA LEU A 64 -11.65 -1.52 -18.19
C LEU A 64 -12.95 -0.72 -18.37
N ARG A 65 -13.84 -0.71 -17.38
CA ARG A 65 -15.05 0.11 -17.38
C ARG A 65 -14.76 1.60 -17.53
N GLN A 66 -13.81 2.13 -16.76
CA GLN A 66 -13.39 3.53 -16.87
C GLN A 66 -12.86 3.89 -18.27
N LYS A 67 -12.14 2.96 -18.91
CA LYS A 67 -11.62 3.17 -20.27
C LYS A 67 -12.70 3.02 -21.35
N ALA A 68 -13.64 2.10 -21.16
CA ALA A 68 -14.70 1.80 -22.11
C ALA A 68 -15.66 2.98 -22.35
N ILE A 69 -15.81 3.89 -21.39
CA ILE A 69 -16.59 5.15 -21.51
C ILE A 69 -16.22 5.92 -22.78
N TYR A 70 -14.94 5.94 -23.14
CA TYR A 70 -14.41 6.70 -24.28
C TYR A 70 -14.29 5.88 -25.57
N CYS A 71 -14.64 4.59 -25.54
CA CYS A 71 -14.41 3.67 -26.67
C CYS A 71 -15.63 3.52 -27.59
N ASN A 72 -16.79 4.04 -27.16
CA ASN A 72 -18.07 3.93 -27.86
C ASN A 72 -18.37 2.48 -28.32
N PHE A 73 -18.31 1.52 -27.40
CA PHE A 73 -18.65 0.13 -27.68
C PHE A 73 -20.18 -0.04 -27.74
N GLY A 74 -20.68 -0.82 -28.71
CA GLY A 74 -22.11 -1.14 -28.79
C GLY A 74 -22.58 -1.99 -27.60
N ASN A 75 -21.71 -2.87 -27.10
CA ASN A 75 -21.91 -3.59 -25.85
C ASN A 75 -20.63 -3.54 -25.01
N VAL A 76 -20.65 -2.71 -23.96
CA VAL A 76 -19.48 -2.48 -23.10
C VAL A 76 -19.13 -3.73 -22.29
N ASP A 77 -20.12 -4.47 -21.80
CA ASP A 77 -19.91 -5.61 -20.93
C ASP A 77 -19.27 -6.79 -21.69
N GLU A 78 -19.66 -7.01 -22.94
CA GLU A 78 -19.06 -8.01 -23.83
C GLU A 78 -17.59 -7.67 -24.15
N ALA A 79 -17.30 -6.40 -24.49
CA ALA A 79 -15.94 -5.94 -24.74
C ALA A 79 -15.02 -6.11 -23.52
N ILE A 80 -15.56 -5.91 -22.31
CA ILE A 80 -14.84 -6.15 -21.05
C ILE A 80 -14.59 -7.65 -20.85
N CYS A 81 -15.61 -8.50 -21.06
CA CYS A 81 -15.46 -9.95 -20.97
C CYS A 81 -14.33 -10.46 -21.87
N ASP A 82 -14.34 -10.07 -23.15
CA ASP A 82 -13.30 -10.45 -24.11
C ASP A 82 -11.91 -10.02 -23.64
N GLN A 83 -11.80 -8.79 -23.16
CA GLN A 83 -10.52 -8.23 -22.74
C GLN A 83 -9.98 -8.93 -21.48
N VAL A 84 -10.85 -9.30 -20.54
CA VAL A 84 -10.45 -10.06 -19.36
C VAL A 84 -10.03 -11.48 -19.75
N ILE A 85 -10.77 -12.16 -20.63
CA ILE A 85 -10.42 -13.50 -21.10
C ILE A 85 -9.06 -13.49 -21.81
N ASP A 86 -8.79 -12.49 -22.65
CA ASP A 86 -7.51 -12.37 -23.35
C ASP A 86 -6.36 -12.04 -22.37
N LYS A 87 -6.53 -11.02 -21.52
CA LYS A 87 -5.42 -10.39 -20.75
C LYS A 87 -5.38 -10.69 -19.24
N CYS A 88 -6.12 -11.68 -18.74
CA CYS A 88 -5.98 -12.09 -17.34
C CYS A 88 -4.69 -12.89 -17.08
N SER A 89 -4.11 -12.70 -15.90
CA SER A 89 -2.92 -13.42 -15.43
C SER A 89 -3.20 -14.90 -15.15
N SER A 90 -4.41 -15.24 -14.70
CA SER A 90 -4.77 -16.62 -14.34
C SER A 90 -5.14 -17.47 -15.56
N LYS A 91 -4.25 -18.39 -15.96
CA LYS A 91 -4.51 -19.37 -17.03
C LYS A 91 -5.70 -20.28 -16.72
N ARG A 92 -5.92 -20.60 -15.44
CA ARG A 92 -7.03 -21.46 -14.98
C ARG A 92 -8.37 -20.76 -15.14
N LEU A 93 -8.44 -19.47 -14.82
CA LEU A 93 -9.67 -18.67 -14.98
C LEU A 93 -10.03 -18.55 -16.46
N ARG A 94 -9.05 -18.20 -17.32
CA ARG A 94 -9.22 -18.14 -18.77
C ARG A 94 -9.85 -19.42 -19.33
N ARG A 95 -9.29 -20.59 -19.00
CA ARG A 95 -9.79 -21.88 -19.49
C ARG A 95 -11.24 -22.13 -19.07
N LYS A 96 -11.57 -21.86 -17.80
CA LYS A 96 -12.92 -22.08 -17.25
C LYS A 96 -13.98 -21.15 -17.85
N LEU A 97 -13.60 -19.93 -18.23
CA LEU A 97 -14.50 -19.01 -18.92
C LEU A 97 -14.72 -19.43 -20.39
N LEU A 98 -13.67 -19.89 -21.08
CA LEU A 98 -13.76 -20.38 -22.47
C LEU A 98 -14.54 -21.70 -22.62
N GLU A 99 -14.77 -22.45 -21.54
CA GLU A 99 -15.63 -23.65 -21.54
C GLU A 99 -17.13 -23.32 -21.73
N ARG A 100 -17.54 -22.05 -21.57
CA ARG A 100 -18.93 -21.61 -21.71
C ARG A 100 -19.10 -20.83 -23.01
N HIS A 101 -20.20 -21.10 -23.74
CA HIS A 101 -20.43 -20.49 -25.05
C HIS A 101 -20.76 -18.98 -25.01
N ASN A 102 -21.43 -18.48 -23.96
CA ASN A 102 -21.77 -17.07 -23.79
C ASN A 102 -21.54 -16.63 -22.33
N VAL A 103 -20.38 -16.04 -22.05
CA VAL A 103 -20.03 -15.56 -20.70
C VAL A 103 -20.54 -14.16 -20.48
N THR A 104 -21.46 -13.98 -19.53
CA THR A 104 -21.88 -12.63 -19.10
C THR A 104 -20.88 -12.04 -18.10
N LEU A 105 -20.82 -10.70 -18.01
CA LEU A 105 -19.93 -10.04 -17.06
C LEU A 105 -20.21 -10.43 -15.60
N GLN A 106 -21.47 -10.70 -15.27
CA GLN A 106 -21.84 -11.21 -13.95
C GLN A 106 -21.26 -12.61 -13.70
N GLN A 107 -21.43 -13.54 -14.64
CA GLN A 107 -20.88 -14.90 -14.52
C GLN A 107 -19.35 -14.90 -14.44
N LEU A 108 -18.69 -13.99 -15.16
CA LEU A 108 -17.25 -13.79 -15.09
C LEU A 108 -16.83 -13.37 -13.69
N ARG A 109 -17.49 -12.37 -13.10
CA ARG A 109 -17.21 -11.86 -11.75
C ARG A 109 -17.41 -12.95 -10.69
N GLU A 110 -18.52 -13.66 -10.74
CA GLU A 110 -18.81 -14.76 -9.80
C GLU A 110 -17.76 -15.87 -9.90
N THR A 111 -17.36 -16.24 -11.13
CA THR A 111 -16.34 -17.28 -11.34
C THR A 111 -14.96 -16.82 -10.85
N ALA A 112 -14.58 -15.57 -11.10
CA ALA A 112 -13.33 -15.00 -10.66
C ALA A 112 -13.26 -14.90 -9.13
N GLN A 113 -14.30 -14.35 -8.49
CA GLN A 113 -14.40 -14.24 -7.04
C GLN A 113 -14.37 -15.62 -6.35
N ALA A 114 -15.09 -16.60 -6.90
CA ALA A 114 -15.07 -17.97 -6.37
C ALA A 114 -13.66 -18.59 -6.47
N MET A 115 -12.93 -18.32 -7.56
CA MET A 115 -11.57 -18.82 -7.74
C MET A 115 -10.55 -18.12 -6.86
N GLU A 116 -10.60 -16.79 -6.75
CA GLU A 116 -9.73 -16.01 -5.86
C GLU A 116 -9.99 -16.37 -4.38
N ALA A 117 -11.26 -16.56 -3.99
CA ALA A 117 -11.62 -17.02 -2.66
C ALA A 117 -11.13 -18.45 -2.38
N ALA A 118 -11.29 -19.37 -3.35
CA ALA A 118 -10.81 -20.74 -3.23
C ALA A 118 -9.29 -20.81 -3.15
N GLU A 119 -8.55 -20.01 -3.92
CA GLU A 119 -7.09 -19.90 -3.81
C GLU A 119 -6.68 -19.37 -2.43
N LYS A 120 -7.31 -18.29 -1.96
CA LYS A 120 -7.05 -17.74 -0.63
C LYS A 120 -7.35 -18.74 0.49
N GLN A 121 -8.44 -19.48 0.38
CA GLN A 121 -8.81 -20.54 1.32
C GLN A 121 -7.84 -21.72 1.22
N ALA A 122 -7.46 -22.15 0.02
CA ALA A 122 -6.48 -23.21 -0.19
C ALA A 122 -5.12 -22.83 0.41
N THR A 123 -4.64 -21.61 0.18
CA THR A 123 -3.43 -21.09 0.83
C THR A 123 -3.58 -21.10 2.36
N SER A 124 -4.77 -20.75 2.88
CA SER A 124 -5.06 -20.80 4.32
C SER A 124 -5.20 -22.22 4.90
N ILE A 125 -5.55 -23.21 4.06
CA ILE A 125 -5.64 -24.64 4.41
C ILE A 125 -4.27 -25.32 4.33
N GLU A 126 -3.44 -24.90 3.37
CA GLU A 126 -2.05 -25.33 3.19
C GLU A 126 -1.14 -24.73 4.27
N GLN A 127 -1.55 -23.63 4.90
CA GLN A 127 -1.03 -23.23 6.19
C GLN A 127 -1.53 -24.20 7.29
N PRO A 128 -0.64 -24.71 8.16
CA PRO A 128 -1.03 -25.66 9.17
C PRO A 128 -2.00 -25.00 10.17
N ILE A 129 -3.22 -25.51 10.22
CA ILE A 129 -4.24 -25.13 11.21
C ILE A 129 -3.80 -25.65 12.59
N GLU A 130 -3.52 -24.75 13.53
CA GLU A 130 -3.68 -25.06 14.95
C GLU A 130 -5.16 -25.42 15.21
N SER A 131 -5.34 -26.61 15.76
CA SER A 131 -6.60 -27.32 15.91
C SER A 131 -7.75 -26.50 16.54
N VAL A 132 -8.89 -26.46 15.85
CA VAL A 132 -10.23 -26.24 16.43
C VAL A 132 -11.04 -27.50 16.12
N ASN A 133 -11.55 -28.28 17.07
CA ASN A 133 -12.88 -28.10 17.66
C ASN A 133 -13.22 -29.27 18.61
N LYS A 134 -13.95 -28.98 19.71
CA LYS A 134 -15.21 -29.68 20.08
C LYS A 134 -15.85 -29.01 21.31
N VAL A 135 -17.17 -28.90 21.50
CA VAL A 135 -18.37 -28.67 20.67
C VAL A 135 -19.50 -28.38 21.71
N SER A 136 -20.48 -27.55 21.33
CA SER A 136 -21.89 -27.54 21.80
C SER A 136 -22.21 -27.19 23.26
N THR A 137 -22.99 -26.13 23.46
CA THR A 137 -24.45 -26.26 23.65
C THR A 137 -25.17 -24.89 23.71
N TYR A 138 -26.26 -24.81 22.95
CA TYR A 138 -27.53 -24.07 23.14
C TYR A 138 -27.61 -22.57 23.47
N ALA A 139 -28.42 -21.92 22.63
CA ALA A 139 -29.49 -20.96 22.94
C ALA A 139 -29.14 -19.48 23.19
N SER A 140 -29.46 -18.68 22.17
CA SER A 140 -30.38 -17.53 22.21
C SER A 140 -30.31 -16.54 23.37
N LYS A 141 -29.84 -15.31 23.10
CA LYS A 141 -30.67 -14.07 23.04
C LYS A 141 -29.82 -12.79 23.18
N LYS A 142 -30.20 -11.82 22.34
CA LYS A 142 -30.30 -10.36 22.55
C LYS A 142 -29.15 -9.57 23.22
N GLN A 143 -28.79 -8.54 22.46
CA GLN A 143 -28.61 -7.13 22.83
C GLN A 143 -27.53 -6.73 23.86
N ASN A 144 -26.91 -5.61 23.48
CA ASN A 144 -26.46 -4.47 24.28
C ASN A 144 -24.95 -4.26 24.50
N GLN A 145 -24.53 -3.12 23.95
CA GLN A 145 -23.84 -2.00 24.61
C GLN A 145 -22.43 -2.23 25.15
N ASN A 146 -21.51 -1.43 24.59
CA ASN A 146 -20.41 -0.69 25.22
C ASN A 146 -19.95 -1.14 26.62
N LYS A 147 -18.68 -1.55 26.74
CA LYS A 147 -17.68 -0.89 27.61
C LYS A 147 -16.30 -1.58 27.53
N SER A 148 -15.29 -0.75 27.73
CA SER A 148 -13.86 -1.03 28.00
C SER A 148 -13.62 -2.11 29.07
N GLU A 149 -12.51 -2.87 28.99
CA GLU A 149 -11.47 -2.97 30.05
C GLU A 149 -10.45 -4.15 29.90
N PHE A 150 -9.19 -3.83 30.26
CA PHE A 150 -8.05 -4.61 30.81
C PHE A 150 -7.73 -6.06 30.35
N LYS A 151 -6.52 -6.23 29.77
CA LYS A 151 -5.83 -7.52 29.59
C LYS A 151 -5.41 -8.11 30.95
N GLN A 152 -5.95 -9.27 31.35
CA GLN A 152 -5.52 -10.02 32.53
C GLN A 152 -4.15 -10.70 32.34
N ILE A 153 -3.28 -10.61 33.35
CA ILE A 153 -1.94 -11.23 33.39
C ILE A 153 -2.02 -12.67 33.90
N SER A 154 -1.30 -13.60 33.27
CA SER A 154 -1.21 -15.02 33.64
C SER A 154 0.05 -15.37 34.45
N CYS A 155 -0.11 -16.09 35.57
CA CYS A 155 0.98 -16.48 36.45
C CYS A 155 1.75 -17.71 35.93
N TYR A 156 3.06 -17.56 35.68
CA TYR A 156 3.92 -18.62 35.14
C TYR A 156 4.30 -19.75 36.12
N ALA A 157 3.92 -19.66 37.40
CA ALA A 157 4.20 -20.69 38.40
C ALA A 157 3.04 -21.70 38.58
N CYS A 158 1.80 -21.22 38.62
CA CYS A 158 0.61 -22.05 38.78
C CYS A 158 -0.22 -22.17 37.47
N GLY A 159 -0.04 -21.24 36.55
CA GLY A 159 -0.74 -21.18 35.27
C GLY A 159 -2.18 -20.67 35.35
N PHE A 160 -2.55 -19.92 36.40
CA PHE A 160 -3.83 -19.21 36.54
C PHE A 160 -3.66 -17.71 36.24
N SER A 161 -4.70 -17.04 35.76
CA SER A 161 -4.72 -15.59 35.52
C SER A 161 -5.12 -14.77 36.76
N GLY A 162 -4.72 -13.50 36.79
CA GLY A 162 -5.13 -12.53 37.81
C GLY A 162 -4.14 -12.25 38.93
N HIS A 163 -2.91 -12.80 38.90
CA HIS A 163 -1.84 -12.51 39.86
C HIS A 163 -0.44 -12.81 39.28
N TYR A 164 0.62 -12.33 39.93
CA TYR A 164 2.01 -12.61 39.54
C TYR A 164 2.60 -13.79 40.34
N LYS A 165 3.68 -14.41 39.84
CA LYS A 165 4.37 -15.53 40.52
C LYS A 165 4.84 -15.19 41.94
N THR A 166 5.17 -13.92 42.18
CA THR A 166 5.68 -13.42 43.47
C THR A 166 4.59 -13.23 44.51
N ASP A 167 3.31 -13.23 44.10
CA ASP A 167 2.16 -13.01 44.98
C ASP A 167 2.12 -14.07 46.10
N PRO A 168 1.97 -13.65 47.38
CA PRO A 168 1.82 -14.57 48.51
C PRO A 168 0.71 -15.60 48.34
N LYS A 169 -0.37 -15.26 47.61
CA LYS A 169 -1.53 -16.14 47.41
C LYS A 169 -1.39 -17.10 46.23
N CYS A 170 -0.24 -17.11 45.55
CA CYS A 170 0.00 -18.01 44.43
C CYS A 170 -0.10 -19.48 44.90
N PRO A 171 -0.99 -20.31 44.30
CA PRO A 171 -1.19 -21.69 44.73
C PRO A 171 0.05 -22.58 44.62
N ALA A 172 1.02 -22.18 43.78
CA ALA A 172 2.25 -22.92 43.55
C ALA A 172 3.39 -22.52 44.51
N LYS A 173 3.22 -21.48 45.33
CA LYS A 173 4.24 -21.01 46.26
C LYS A 173 4.47 -22.04 47.36
N GLY A 174 5.73 -22.46 47.56
CA GLY A 174 6.12 -23.47 48.56
C GLY A 174 5.67 -24.91 48.24
N LYS A 175 5.17 -25.19 47.02
CA LYS A 175 4.80 -26.55 46.59
C LYS A 175 5.87 -27.14 45.68
N LYS A 176 6.26 -28.39 45.93
CA LYS A 176 7.22 -29.15 45.11
C LYS A 176 6.57 -29.60 43.81
N CYS A 177 7.23 -29.32 42.70
CA CYS A 177 6.82 -29.79 41.38
C CYS A 177 6.94 -31.32 41.28
N ARG A 178 5.91 -32.01 40.81
CA ARG A 178 5.92 -33.48 40.72
C ARG A 178 6.90 -34.04 39.67
N LEU A 179 7.40 -33.21 38.75
CA LEU A 179 8.35 -33.61 37.70
C LEU A 179 9.81 -33.41 38.08
N CYS A 180 10.17 -32.23 38.57
CA CYS A 180 11.57 -31.88 38.87
C CYS A 180 11.84 -31.75 40.37
N GLN A 181 10.82 -31.91 41.20
CA GLN A 181 10.87 -31.81 42.68
C GLN A 181 11.28 -30.44 43.24
N ASN A 182 11.60 -29.45 42.40
CA ASN A 182 11.86 -28.07 42.80
C ASN A 182 10.58 -27.34 43.22
N GLU A 183 10.70 -26.45 44.21
CA GLU A 183 9.57 -25.71 44.78
C GLU A 183 9.16 -24.49 43.96
N GLY A 184 7.91 -24.05 44.10
CA GLY A 184 7.44 -22.77 43.57
C GLY A 184 6.81 -22.82 42.17
N HIS A 185 6.47 -24.00 41.65
CA HIS A 185 5.72 -24.17 40.40
C HIS A 185 5.02 -25.55 40.32
N PHE A 186 3.98 -25.64 39.49
CA PHE A 186 3.30 -26.91 39.23
C PHE A 186 3.90 -27.67 38.05
N GLU A 187 3.62 -28.98 37.99
CA GLU A 187 4.08 -29.89 36.94
C GLU A 187 3.76 -29.36 35.53
N LYS A 188 2.56 -28.81 35.35
CA LYS A 188 2.08 -28.12 34.14
C LYS A 188 3.04 -27.01 33.65
N CYS A 189 3.72 -26.34 34.57
CA CYS A 189 4.62 -25.22 34.29
C CYS A 189 6.10 -25.62 34.41
N CYS A 190 6.40 -26.93 34.50
CA CYS A 190 7.74 -27.46 34.71
C CYS A 190 8.52 -27.55 33.40
N LYS A 191 9.67 -26.86 33.34
CA LYS A 191 10.52 -26.78 32.13
C LYS A 191 11.47 -27.98 31.95
N SER A 192 11.44 -28.99 32.83
CA SER A 192 12.43 -30.09 32.84
C SER A 192 12.06 -31.34 32.01
N LYS A 193 10.96 -31.36 31.24
CA LYS A 193 10.56 -32.53 30.42
C LYS A 193 11.42 -32.66 29.14
N LYS A 194 12.31 -33.67 29.05
CA LYS A 194 12.99 -34.14 27.81
C LYS A 194 12.22 -35.30 27.14
N LYS A 195 12.21 -35.34 25.80
CA LYS A 195 11.45 -36.22 24.89
C LYS A 195 11.99 -37.67 24.83
N ILE A 196 11.11 -38.68 24.77
CA ILE A 196 11.44 -40.08 24.43
C ILE A 196 10.97 -40.39 22.99
N SER A 197 11.87 -41.02 22.23
CA SER A 197 11.73 -41.49 20.84
C SER A 197 10.96 -42.81 20.69
N LYS A 198 10.23 -43.00 19.58
CA LYS A 198 9.96 -44.32 18.99
C LYS A 198 10.16 -44.27 17.47
N ASN A 199 10.98 -45.19 16.98
CA ASN A 199 11.30 -45.48 15.58
C ASN A 199 10.19 -46.32 14.92
N HIS A 200 9.87 -46.04 13.65
CA HIS A 200 9.95 -47.02 12.53
C HIS A 200 9.81 -46.32 11.16
N TYR A 201 10.65 -46.76 10.22
CA TYR A 201 10.83 -46.42 8.79
C TYR A 201 9.50 -46.37 7.97
N SER A 202 9.32 -45.69 6.83
CA SER A 202 10.23 -45.05 5.86
C SER A 202 9.50 -44.06 4.91
N ARG A 203 10.32 -43.17 4.32
CA ARG A 203 10.20 -42.43 3.04
C ARG A 203 9.65 -40.98 3.03
N LYS A 204 10.57 -40.14 2.54
CA LYS A 204 10.65 -38.67 2.48
C LYS A 204 9.71 -38.05 1.44
N THR A 205 9.27 -36.83 1.72
CA THR A 205 9.55 -35.62 0.91
C THR A 205 9.41 -34.39 1.82
N ASN A 206 10.50 -33.65 2.06
CA ASN A 206 10.48 -32.40 2.83
C ASN A 206 10.96 -31.24 1.95
N VAL A 207 10.09 -30.26 1.78
CA VAL A 207 10.37 -28.88 1.36
C VAL A 207 10.04 -28.00 2.57
N ARG A 208 10.94 -27.09 2.96
CA ARG A 208 10.68 -25.83 3.71
C ARG A 208 11.99 -25.01 3.74
N HIS A 209 12.04 -23.80 3.17
CA HIS A 209 11.55 -22.51 3.71
C HIS A 209 12.14 -22.18 5.10
N VAL A 210 12.95 -21.12 5.12
CA VAL A 210 13.46 -20.41 6.30
C VAL A 210 12.86 -19.01 6.27
N GLU A 211 12.18 -18.63 7.33
CA GLU A 211 11.88 -17.23 7.67
C GLU A 211 12.69 -16.82 8.90
N SER A 212 13.12 -15.57 8.82
CA SER A 212 13.95 -14.77 9.72
C SER A 212 13.35 -14.53 11.10
N ALA A 213 14.20 -14.55 12.13
CA ALA A 213 13.91 -14.01 13.44
C ALA A 213 14.73 -12.73 13.69
N ASP A 214 14.10 -11.80 14.40
CA ASP A 214 14.53 -10.45 14.77
C ASP A 214 15.93 -10.36 15.42
N ASP A 215 16.69 -9.36 14.96
CA ASP A 215 17.89 -8.85 15.63
C ASP A 215 17.52 -7.78 16.67
N THR A 216 17.67 -8.12 17.95
CA THR A 216 17.94 -7.16 19.03
C THR A 216 19.41 -7.26 19.39
N CYS A 217 20.19 -6.23 19.03
CA CYS A 217 21.59 -6.10 19.40
C CYS A 217 21.77 -5.85 20.90
N SER A 218 22.56 -6.70 21.55
CA SER A 218 23.29 -6.35 22.77
C SER A 218 24.73 -6.80 22.54
N GLU A 219 25.66 -5.86 22.45
CA GLU A 219 27.11 -6.11 22.56
C GLU A 219 27.42 -6.64 23.97
N PRO A 220 28.31 -7.64 24.10
CA PRO A 220 29.61 -7.28 24.65
C PRO A 220 30.84 -8.09 24.17
N ASP A 221 31.97 -7.39 24.29
CA ASP A 221 33.35 -7.79 24.64
C ASP A 221 34.25 -8.52 23.61
N TYR A 222 35.23 -7.75 23.12
CA TYR A 222 36.45 -8.18 22.44
C TYR A 222 37.38 -8.90 23.42
N GLU A 223 37.84 -10.10 23.04
CA GLU A 223 39.24 -10.56 23.13
C GLU A 223 39.33 -12.01 22.62
N ASN A 224 39.71 -12.18 21.35
CA ASN A 224 40.41 -13.34 20.78
C ASN A 224 40.79 -12.98 19.32
N GLU A 225 42.06 -12.68 19.06
CA GLU A 225 42.56 -12.23 17.74
C GLU A 225 42.82 -13.38 16.74
N ASP A 226 42.55 -14.64 17.10
CA ASP A 226 42.98 -15.82 16.33
C ASP A 226 41.85 -16.64 15.67
N ASP A 227 40.59 -16.24 15.80
CA ASP A 227 39.45 -17.00 15.26
C ASP A 227 38.97 -16.45 13.90
N ASP A 228 38.94 -17.32 12.89
CA ASP A 228 38.52 -16.99 11.53
C ASP A 228 37.10 -17.50 11.24
N TYR A 229 36.26 -16.70 10.57
CA TYR A 229 34.83 -16.98 10.37
C TYR A 229 34.45 -17.10 8.89
N ALA A 230 33.47 -17.96 8.59
CA ALA A 230 32.87 -18.11 7.26
C ALA A 230 31.34 -18.15 7.30
N PHE A 231 30.69 -17.35 6.46
CA PHE A 231 29.24 -17.12 6.52
C PHE A 231 28.41 -18.18 5.79
N THR A 232 28.91 -18.72 4.68
CA THR A 232 28.13 -19.63 3.81
C THR A 232 28.83 -20.97 3.54
N VAL A 233 29.09 -21.76 4.59
CA VAL A 233 29.74 -23.08 4.42
C VAL A 233 28.76 -24.17 3.96
N HIS A 234 27.51 -24.12 4.44
CA HIS A 234 26.47 -25.15 4.24
C HIS A 234 25.19 -24.61 3.58
N GLY A 235 25.32 -24.03 2.39
CA GLY A 235 24.20 -23.47 1.63
C GLY A 235 23.41 -24.51 0.83
N ASN A 236 22.06 -24.44 0.89
CA ASN A 236 21.17 -25.15 -0.04
C ASN A 236 21.63 -24.94 -1.49
N GLN A 237 21.63 -26.00 -2.33
CA GLN A 237 22.02 -25.97 -3.75
C GLN A 237 21.13 -25.08 -4.67
N GLY A 238 20.41 -24.10 -4.10
CA GLY A 238 19.62 -23.11 -4.80
C GLY A 238 20.34 -21.78 -4.96
N LYS A 239 20.75 -21.47 -6.20
CA LYS A 239 20.85 -20.12 -6.79
C LYS A 239 21.76 -19.08 -6.12
N VAL A 240 22.88 -19.45 -5.50
CA VAL A 240 23.99 -18.50 -5.31
C VAL A 240 24.79 -18.42 -6.61
N SER A 241 24.93 -17.22 -7.19
CA SER A 241 25.70 -16.99 -8.42
C SER A 241 27.17 -17.35 -8.17
N LYS A 242 27.63 -18.48 -8.73
CA LYS A 242 29.02 -18.89 -8.65
C LYS A 242 29.84 -18.09 -9.64
N PHE A 243 30.94 -17.51 -9.17
CA PHE A 243 31.88 -16.74 -9.97
C PHE A 243 33.12 -17.61 -10.24
N THR A 244 33.56 -17.69 -11.49
CA THR A 244 34.73 -18.52 -11.85
C THR A 244 36.02 -17.74 -11.64
N VAL A 245 36.95 -18.31 -10.89
CA VAL A 245 38.26 -17.72 -10.57
C VAL A 245 39.35 -18.71 -10.92
N ASN A 246 40.46 -18.25 -11.49
CA ASN A 246 41.61 -19.11 -11.73
C ASN A 246 42.42 -19.28 -10.43
N VAL A 247 42.52 -20.50 -9.91
CA VAL A 247 43.21 -20.85 -8.67
C VAL A 247 44.37 -21.78 -9.03
N GLY A 248 45.60 -21.26 -8.99
CA GLY A 248 46.81 -22.04 -9.27
C GLY A 248 46.88 -22.62 -10.69
N GLY A 249 46.25 -21.95 -11.66
CA GLY A 249 46.17 -22.37 -13.06
C GLY A 249 44.91 -23.15 -13.44
N ILE A 250 43.97 -23.35 -12.51
CA ILE A 250 42.73 -24.11 -12.73
C ILE A 250 41.52 -23.22 -12.45
N ASP A 251 40.53 -23.23 -13.34
CA ASP A 251 39.31 -22.45 -13.16
C ASP A 251 38.35 -23.13 -12.18
N VAL A 252 38.03 -22.42 -11.09
CA VAL A 252 37.23 -22.92 -9.97
C VAL A 252 36.00 -22.03 -9.77
N PRO A 253 34.79 -22.60 -9.68
CA PRO A 253 33.59 -21.84 -9.35
C PRO A 253 33.53 -21.56 -7.83
N VAL A 254 33.67 -20.30 -7.44
CA VAL A 254 33.65 -19.84 -6.04
C VAL A 254 32.44 -18.95 -5.76
N VAL A 255 32.09 -18.80 -4.49
CA VAL A 255 31.15 -17.78 -4.00
C VAL A 255 31.93 -16.69 -3.30
N ILE A 256 31.63 -15.44 -3.64
CA ILE A 256 32.20 -14.28 -2.99
C ILE A 256 31.42 -14.06 -1.70
N ASP A 257 32.11 -14.21 -0.56
CA ASP A 257 31.51 -14.03 0.75
C ASP A 257 32.25 -12.91 1.48
N SER A 258 31.66 -11.71 1.46
CA SER A 258 32.23 -10.53 2.13
C SER A 258 32.30 -10.66 3.65
N GLY A 259 31.56 -11.62 4.24
CA GLY A 259 31.60 -11.91 5.66
C GLY A 259 32.64 -12.97 6.03
N ALA A 260 33.25 -13.66 5.06
CA ALA A 260 34.28 -14.66 5.32
C ALA A 260 35.66 -14.00 5.47
N THR A 261 36.39 -14.31 6.53
CA THR A 261 37.76 -13.79 6.75
C THR A 261 38.79 -14.54 5.91
N VAL A 262 38.49 -15.78 5.51
CA VAL A 262 39.40 -16.68 4.80
C VAL A 262 38.78 -17.26 3.53
N ASN A 263 39.62 -17.83 2.65
CA ASN A 263 39.16 -18.61 1.50
C ASN A 263 39.06 -20.10 1.88
N ILE A 264 37.97 -20.76 1.47
CA ILE A 264 37.69 -22.15 1.86
C ILE A 264 37.38 -22.98 0.62
N ILE A 265 37.86 -24.22 0.61
CA ILE A 265 37.40 -25.27 -0.30
C ILE A 265 37.16 -26.57 0.47
N ASP A 266 36.32 -27.44 -0.07
CA ASP A 266 36.10 -28.77 0.49
C ASP A 266 37.18 -29.77 0.04
N ARG A 267 37.23 -30.92 0.71
CA ARG A 267 38.18 -31.98 0.39
C ARG A 267 38.00 -32.53 -1.01
N THR A 268 36.76 -32.60 -1.51
CA THR A 268 36.47 -33.15 -2.84
C THR A 268 37.05 -32.28 -3.95
N LEU A 269 36.89 -30.96 -3.87
CA LEU A 269 37.47 -30.01 -4.81
C LEU A 269 39.00 -30.00 -4.71
N TRP A 270 39.56 -30.12 -3.50
CA TRP A 270 41.00 -30.19 -3.32
C TRP A 270 41.62 -31.42 -4.01
N GLU A 271 41.01 -32.60 -3.90
CA GLU A 271 41.46 -33.80 -4.61
C GLU A 271 41.37 -33.64 -6.13
N HIS A 272 40.34 -32.94 -6.62
CA HIS A 272 40.22 -32.57 -8.03
C HIS A 272 41.35 -31.65 -8.50
N LEU A 273 41.68 -30.61 -7.71
CA LEU A 273 42.79 -29.70 -7.99
C LEU A 273 44.15 -30.41 -8.02
N LYS A 274 44.37 -31.35 -7.09
CA LYS A 274 45.57 -32.21 -7.09
C LYS A 274 45.68 -33.05 -8.35
N LYS A 275 44.58 -33.69 -8.78
CA LYS A 275 44.55 -34.49 -10.01
C LYS A 275 44.89 -33.66 -11.25
N ASN A 276 44.48 -32.39 -11.27
CA ASN A 276 44.74 -31.45 -12.34
C ASN A 276 46.07 -30.68 -12.20
N LYS A 277 46.95 -31.11 -11.29
CA LYS A 277 48.31 -30.54 -11.08
C LYS A 277 48.30 -29.04 -10.79
N ILE A 278 47.48 -28.61 -9.83
CA ILE A 278 47.48 -27.24 -9.31
C ILE A 278 48.89 -26.78 -8.93
N LYS A 279 49.22 -25.52 -9.26
CA LYS A 279 50.45 -24.85 -8.78
C LYS A 279 50.18 -24.25 -7.40
N CYS A 280 50.68 -24.86 -6.34
CA CYS A 280 50.50 -24.36 -4.98
C CYS A 280 51.64 -24.77 -4.04
N GLU A 281 51.77 -24.04 -2.93
CA GLU A 281 52.64 -24.38 -1.81
C GLU A 281 51.78 -24.87 -0.64
N SER A 282 51.93 -26.14 -0.25
CA SER A 282 51.15 -26.71 0.86
C SER A 282 51.69 -26.21 2.20
N LYS A 283 50.79 -25.88 3.13
CA LYS A 283 51.11 -25.45 4.50
C LYS A 283 50.26 -26.21 5.52
N THR A 284 50.84 -26.48 6.68
CA THR A 284 50.09 -26.92 7.87
C THR A 284 49.56 -25.69 8.60
N SER A 285 48.25 -25.66 8.89
CA SER A 285 47.64 -24.61 9.70
C SER A 285 47.11 -25.20 11.00
N SER A 286 47.33 -24.51 12.12
CA SER A 286 46.76 -24.81 13.45
C SER A 286 45.59 -23.89 13.82
N LYS A 287 45.05 -23.12 12.86
CA LYS A 287 43.96 -22.17 13.11
C LYS A 287 42.63 -22.87 13.31
N ASN A 288 41.79 -22.34 14.20
CA ASN A 288 40.40 -22.77 14.35
C ASN A 288 39.51 -21.94 13.42
N LEU A 289 38.68 -22.61 12.63
CA LEU A 289 37.78 -21.96 11.68
C LEU A 289 36.33 -22.22 12.08
N TYR A 290 35.49 -21.19 12.12
CA TYR A 290 34.11 -21.32 12.56
C TYR A 290 33.12 -20.94 11.45
N ALA A 291 32.08 -21.76 11.28
CA ALA A 291 30.94 -21.35 10.47
C ALA A 291 30.10 -20.32 11.24
N TYR A 292 29.51 -19.36 10.54
CA TYR A 292 28.70 -18.30 11.15
C TYR A 292 27.55 -18.88 11.99
N GLY A 293 27.47 -18.44 13.25
CA GLY A 293 26.50 -18.91 14.23
C GLY A 293 26.79 -20.30 14.83
N SER A 294 27.94 -20.91 14.53
CA SER A 294 28.38 -22.19 15.12
C SER A 294 29.46 -21.99 16.18
N ASN A 295 29.28 -22.61 17.34
CA ASN A 295 30.30 -22.68 18.39
C ASN A 295 31.24 -23.89 18.22
N LYS A 296 31.10 -24.65 17.12
CA LYS A 296 31.95 -25.80 16.80
C LYS A 296 32.87 -25.44 15.62
N PRO A 297 34.20 -25.68 15.74
CA PRO A 297 35.13 -25.41 14.67
C PRO A 297 35.00 -26.45 13.55
N LEU A 298 35.23 -26.01 12.30
CA LEU A 298 35.34 -26.85 11.11
C LEU A 298 36.63 -27.66 11.18
N THR A 299 36.55 -28.92 10.76
CA THR A 299 37.73 -29.78 10.71
C THR A 299 38.58 -29.45 9.49
N ILE A 300 39.80 -28.94 9.72
CA ILE A 300 40.73 -28.54 8.65
C ILE A 300 41.61 -29.74 8.26
N ALA A 301 41.53 -30.14 6.99
CA ALA A 301 42.38 -31.17 6.39
C ALA A 301 43.79 -30.65 6.05
N GLY A 302 43.90 -29.35 5.77
CA GLY A 302 45.16 -28.67 5.46
C GLY A 302 44.95 -27.27 4.91
N SER A 303 46.03 -26.60 4.55
CA SER A 303 46.00 -25.29 3.89
C SER A 303 47.01 -25.24 2.75
N PHE A 304 46.81 -24.33 1.79
CA PHE A 304 47.78 -24.10 0.73
C PHE A 304 47.75 -22.65 0.28
N ASN A 305 48.90 -22.16 -0.17
CA ASN A 305 49.03 -20.87 -0.82
C ASN A 305 49.08 -21.06 -2.34
N THR A 306 48.41 -20.20 -3.09
CA THR A 306 48.49 -20.20 -4.55
C THR A 306 48.21 -18.82 -5.13
N ASN A 307 48.58 -18.62 -6.39
CA ASN A 307 48.17 -17.44 -7.15
C ASN A 307 46.74 -17.63 -7.65
N VAL A 308 45.92 -16.63 -7.34
CA VAL A 308 44.52 -16.52 -7.71
C VAL A 308 44.40 -15.38 -8.70
N CYS A 309 43.77 -15.61 -9.86
CA CYS A 309 43.64 -14.59 -10.91
C CYS A 309 42.20 -14.43 -11.39
N VAL A 310 41.82 -13.18 -11.63
CA VAL A 310 40.57 -12.77 -12.27
C VAL A 310 40.90 -11.69 -13.29
N ASN A 311 40.63 -11.96 -14.57
CA ASN A 311 41.05 -11.08 -15.68
C ASN A 311 42.57 -10.78 -15.60
N ASP A 312 42.95 -9.50 -15.59
CA ASP A 312 44.35 -9.04 -15.54
C ASP A 312 44.93 -8.90 -14.11
N ARG A 313 44.16 -9.26 -13.08
CA ARG A 313 44.59 -9.12 -11.67
C ARG A 313 44.87 -10.48 -11.05
N CYS A 314 46.06 -10.62 -10.49
CA CYS A 314 46.50 -11.82 -9.79
C CYS A 314 46.97 -11.47 -8.38
N VAL A 315 46.57 -12.28 -7.40
CA VAL A 315 46.98 -12.15 -5.99
C VAL A 315 47.40 -13.50 -5.44
N SER A 316 48.40 -13.54 -4.56
CA SER A 316 48.73 -14.73 -3.79
C SER A 316 47.78 -14.82 -2.59
N ALA A 317 47.08 -15.95 -2.44
CA ALA A 317 46.11 -16.14 -1.37
C ALA A 317 46.21 -17.54 -0.75
N ASP A 318 45.93 -17.62 0.56
CA ASP A 318 45.84 -18.88 1.29
C ASP A 318 44.41 -19.44 1.23
N PHE A 319 44.28 -20.73 0.98
CA PHE A 319 43.03 -21.49 1.03
C PHE A 319 43.11 -22.55 2.12
N PHE A 320 42.01 -22.69 2.86
CA PHE A 320 41.84 -23.76 3.85
C PHE A 320 40.96 -24.86 3.27
N VAL A 321 41.42 -26.10 3.42
CA VAL A 321 40.69 -27.29 2.99
C VAL A 321 39.96 -27.86 4.20
N ILE A 322 38.63 -27.92 4.12
CA ILE A 322 37.79 -28.52 5.15
C ILE A 322 37.44 -29.97 4.82
N GLU A 323 37.30 -30.81 5.84
CA GLU A 323 36.87 -32.22 5.70
C GLU A 323 35.37 -32.36 5.40
N GLU A 324 34.58 -31.36 5.77
CA GLU A 324 33.13 -31.34 5.54
C GLU A 324 32.80 -30.95 4.10
N ASP A 325 31.69 -31.49 3.56
CA ASP A 325 31.18 -31.08 2.25
C ASP A 325 30.69 -29.63 2.32
N GLY A 326 31.26 -28.76 1.50
CA GLY A 326 30.98 -27.33 1.51
C GLY A 326 31.23 -26.68 0.16
N GLN A 327 30.80 -25.42 0.01
CA GLN A 327 31.04 -24.65 -1.21
C GLN A 327 32.38 -23.92 -1.14
N ALA A 328 33.06 -23.76 -2.29
CA ALA A 328 34.26 -22.95 -2.38
C ALA A 328 33.95 -21.46 -2.16
N LEU A 329 34.60 -20.84 -1.18
CA LEU A 329 34.40 -19.45 -0.78
C LEU A 329 35.66 -18.62 -1.04
N LEU A 330 35.46 -17.41 -1.55
CA LEU A 330 36.47 -16.37 -1.65
C LEU A 330 36.19 -15.33 -0.55
N GLY A 331 37.14 -15.19 0.37
CA GLY A 331 37.03 -14.32 1.54
C GLY A 331 37.15 -12.83 1.19
N HIS A 332 36.80 -11.99 2.16
CA HIS A 332 36.74 -10.54 2.06
C HIS A 332 38.04 -9.92 1.53
N LYS A 333 39.20 -10.25 2.13
CA LYS A 333 40.50 -9.68 1.78
C LYS A 333 40.89 -9.99 0.33
N THR A 334 40.85 -11.27 -0.04
CA THR A 334 41.18 -11.73 -1.40
C THR A 334 40.25 -11.13 -2.45
N SER A 335 38.96 -10.99 -2.12
CA SER A 335 37.96 -10.42 -3.02
C SER A 335 38.21 -8.94 -3.33
N ILE A 336 38.72 -8.17 -2.35
CA ILE A 336 39.10 -6.76 -2.54
C ILE A 336 40.37 -6.64 -3.38
N GLU A 337 41.39 -7.43 -3.06
CA GLU A 337 42.69 -7.39 -3.78
C GLU A 337 42.53 -7.81 -5.26
N LEU A 338 41.66 -8.79 -5.54
CA LEU A 338 41.29 -9.17 -6.91
C LEU A 338 40.39 -8.14 -7.59
N GLY A 339 39.84 -7.16 -6.86
CA GLY A 339 38.93 -6.15 -7.37
C GLY A 339 37.52 -6.65 -7.71
N VAL A 340 37.17 -7.85 -7.24
CA VAL A 340 35.83 -8.43 -7.41
C VAL A 340 34.86 -7.87 -6.37
N LEU A 341 35.40 -7.41 -5.23
CA LEU A 341 34.70 -6.66 -4.19
C LEU A 341 35.33 -5.27 -4.05
N LYS A 342 34.54 -4.20 -4.13
CA LYS A 342 35.04 -2.82 -3.99
C LYS A 342 34.36 -2.15 -2.80
N ILE A 343 35.13 -1.84 -1.76
CA ILE A 343 34.66 -1.11 -0.57
C ILE A 343 35.32 0.27 -0.59
N GLU A 344 34.62 1.27 -1.11
CA GLU A 344 35.10 2.66 -1.11
C GLU A 344 34.44 3.45 0.01
N THR A 345 35.24 3.96 0.94
CA THR A 345 34.82 4.85 2.04
C THR A 345 34.89 6.34 1.69
N ASN A 346 35.39 6.69 0.49
CA ASN A 346 35.44 8.06 -0.03
C ASN A 346 34.65 8.18 -1.34
N VAL A 347 33.32 8.25 -1.25
CA VAL A 347 32.42 8.51 -2.37
C VAL A 347 32.28 10.03 -2.56
N ASN A 348 33.36 10.75 -2.90
CA ASN A 348 33.29 12.20 -3.04
C ASN A 348 34.15 12.82 -4.15
N THR A 349 34.32 12.10 -5.27
CA THR A 349 34.52 12.79 -6.55
C THR A 349 34.05 11.88 -7.68
N VAL A 350 32.79 12.04 -8.09
CA VAL A 350 32.32 11.49 -9.37
C VAL A 350 32.84 12.43 -10.45
N THR A 351 33.44 11.88 -11.51
CA THR A 351 33.89 12.66 -12.66
C THR A 351 32.70 13.37 -13.34
N ASP A 352 32.89 14.65 -13.70
CA ASP A 352 31.83 15.57 -14.16
C ASP A 352 30.94 15.03 -15.30
N ASN A 353 31.44 14.11 -16.13
CA ASN A 353 30.73 13.56 -17.28
C ASN A 353 29.63 12.54 -16.92
N VAL A 354 29.77 11.81 -15.81
CA VAL A 354 28.77 10.79 -15.39
C VAL A 354 27.57 11.46 -14.73
N VAL A 355 27.75 12.60 -14.07
CA VAL A 355 26.64 13.34 -13.45
C VAL A 355 25.80 14.07 -14.50
N LYS A 356 26.47 14.68 -15.51
CA LYS A 356 25.79 15.41 -16.58
C LYS A 356 24.80 14.56 -17.39
N THR A 357 25.20 13.34 -17.72
CA THR A 357 24.35 12.38 -18.45
C THR A 357 23.23 11.77 -17.59
N ASN A 358 23.40 11.73 -16.27
CA ASN A 358 22.46 11.08 -15.34
C ASN A 358 21.33 12.02 -14.87
N TYR A 359 21.48 13.35 -14.93
CA TYR A 359 20.37 14.27 -14.60
C TYR A 359 19.43 14.51 -15.78
N THR A 360 19.95 14.73 -17.01
CA THR A 360 19.13 14.99 -18.21
C THR A 360 18.20 13.81 -18.50
N SER A 361 18.66 12.60 -18.21
CA SER A 361 17.83 11.39 -18.30
C SER A 361 16.76 11.29 -17.20
N LYS A 362 17.05 11.77 -15.97
CA LYS A 362 16.09 11.73 -14.85
C LYS A 362 15.00 12.81 -14.95
N PHE A 363 15.34 13.99 -15.46
CA PHE A 363 14.46 15.14 -15.65
C PHE A 363 14.74 15.87 -16.99
N PRO A 364 14.34 15.30 -18.13
CA PRO A 364 14.63 15.87 -19.45
C PRO A 364 13.95 17.23 -19.70
N LYS A 365 12.90 17.54 -18.93
CA LYS A 365 12.14 18.80 -19.01
C LYS A 365 12.73 19.93 -18.15
N ILE A 366 13.87 19.70 -17.47
CA ILE A 366 14.52 20.71 -16.65
C ILE A 366 15.88 21.01 -17.26
N GLU A 367 15.95 22.14 -17.94
CA GLU A 367 17.21 22.68 -18.45
C GLU A 367 17.99 23.37 -17.31
N ASP A 368 19.31 23.44 -17.45
CA ASP A 368 20.17 24.31 -16.64
C ASP A 368 20.26 24.05 -15.13
N VAL A 369 20.00 22.82 -14.64
CA VAL A 369 20.16 22.47 -13.20
C VAL A 369 21.54 22.86 -12.66
N ASP A 370 22.61 22.61 -13.43
CA ASP A 370 23.99 22.94 -13.04
C ASP A 370 24.20 24.46 -12.87
N LYS A 371 23.69 25.26 -13.83
CA LYS A 371 23.73 26.72 -13.81
C LYS A 371 22.87 27.32 -12.70
N MET A 372 21.69 26.75 -12.45
CA MET A 372 20.84 27.17 -11.33
C MET A 372 21.46 26.80 -10.00
N SER A 373 22.11 25.63 -9.91
CA SER A 373 22.84 25.21 -8.70
C SER A 373 24.08 26.07 -8.43
N LEU A 374 24.71 26.60 -9.50
CA LEU A 374 25.79 27.58 -9.38
C LEU A 374 25.32 28.85 -8.66
N ASN A 375 24.16 29.38 -9.03
CA ASN A 375 23.63 30.65 -8.51
C ASN A 375 22.79 30.51 -7.24
N ASP A 376 22.41 29.29 -6.85
CA ASP A 376 21.60 29.04 -5.66
C ASP A 376 22.39 29.25 -4.36
N LYS A 377 21.97 30.23 -3.56
CA LYS A 377 22.62 30.62 -2.30
C LYS A 377 22.64 29.49 -1.25
N GLU A 378 21.59 28.66 -1.22
CA GLU A 378 21.49 27.54 -0.28
C GLU A 378 22.52 26.46 -0.65
N LEU A 379 22.62 26.10 -1.93
CA LEU A 379 23.60 25.13 -2.42
C LEU A 379 25.03 25.65 -2.36
N GLN A 380 25.26 26.95 -2.60
CA GLN A 380 26.58 27.58 -2.40
C GLN A 380 27.04 27.45 -0.94
N ASN A 381 26.17 27.72 0.03
CA ASN A 381 26.50 27.60 1.45
C ASN A 381 26.81 26.13 1.82
N ILE A 382 26.05 25.16 1.31
CA ILE A 382 26.32 23.73 1.54
C ILE A 382 27.67 23.32 0.93
N ARG A 383 27.97 23.74 -0.30
CA ARG A 383 29.27 23.47 -0.95
C ARG A 383 30.44 24.06 -0.16
N ASN A 384 30.30 25.28 0.35
CA ASN A 384 31.33 25.89 1.20
C ASN A 384 31.54 25.13 2.51
N CYS A 385 30.47 24.62 3.13
CA CYS A 385 30.55 23.78 4.33
C CYS A 385 31.21 22.42 4.03
N LEU A 386 30.91 21.81 2.88
CA LEU A 386 31.54 20.56 2.43
C LEU A 386 33.03 20.72 2.17
N LEU A 387 33.45 21.81 1.52
CA LEU A 387 34.85 22.08 1.18
C LEU A 387 35.71 22.39 2.42
N ASN A 388 35.17 23.20 3.35
CA ASN A 388 35.95 23.70 4.49
C ASN A 388 35.74 22.91 5.78
N GLY A 389 34.80 21.95 5.80
CA GLY A 389 34.40 21.20 7.01
C GLY A 389 33.70 22.04 8.09
N ARG A 390 33.43 23.33 7.84
CA ARG A 390 32.86 24.28 8.81
C ARG A 390 31.33 24.26 8.80
N TRP A 391 30.74 23.20 9.36
CA TRP A 391 29.28 23.05 9.46
C TRP A 391 28.59 24.03 10.42
N GLN A 392 29.36 24.78 11.23
CA GLN A 392 28.83 25.83 12.11
C GLN A 392 28.27 27.02 11.30
N ASP A 393 28.79 27.25 10.10
CA ASP A 393 28.44 28.37 9.20
C ASP A 393 27.23 28.03 8.30
N LEU A 394 26.58 26.88 8.52
CA LEU A 394 25.46 26.41 7.72
C LEU A 394 24.19 27.21 8.03
N LEU A 395 23.65 27.90 7.02
CA LEU A 395 22.47 28.75 7.15
C LEU A 395 21.21 27.93 7.48
N ASN A 396 21.00 26.84 6.75
CA ASN A 396 19.87 25.94 6.96
C ASN A 396 20.29 24.74 7.81
N LYS A 397 20.03 24.81 9.12
CA LYS A 397 20.37 23.75 10.08
C LYS A 397 19.72 22.40 9.81
N GLN A 398 18.68 22.33 8.97
CA GLN A 398 18.01 21.07 8.61
C GLN A 398 18.92 20.10 7.84
N TYR A 399 19.99 20.62 7.21
CA TYR A 399 21.01 19.80 6.55
C TYR A 399 22.01 19.15 7.52
N LEU A 400 22.10 19.61 8.78
CA LEU A 400 23.05 19.05 9.76
C LEU A 400 22.79 17.57 10.06
N THR A 401 21.51 17.18 10.11
CA THR A 401 21.10 15.78 10.36
C THR A 401 21.55 14.84 9.25
N VAL A 402 21.77 15.36 8.04
CA VAL A 402 22.16 14.57 6.86
C VAL A 402 23.57 14.89 6.40
N LYS A 403 24.36 15.64 7.18
CA LYS A 403 25.67 16.19 6.76
C LYS A 403 26.63 15.12 6.22
N GLN A 404 26.59 13.92 6.81
CA GLN A 404 27.45 12.79 6.43
C GLN A 404 27.02 12.14 5.11
N GLU A 405 25.79 12.38 4.67
CA GLU A 405 25.24 11.89 3.40
C GLU A 405 25.43 12.88 2.25
N LEU A 406 25.92 14.10 2.54
CA LEU A 406 26.03 15.17 1.56
C LEU A 406 27.32 15.07 0.76
N SER A 407 27.20 15.28 -0.54
CA SER A 407 28.30 15.31 -1.50
C SER A 407 28.10 16.41 -2.54
N SER A 408 29.17 16.85 -3.19
CA SER A 408 29.10 17.84 -4.26
C SER A 408 29.89 17.39 -5.49
N ILE A 409 29.32 17.57 -6.68
CA ILE A 409 30.01 17.37 -7.96
C ILE A 409 29.79 18.62 -8.80
N GLY A 410 30.87 19.33 -9.12
CA GLY A 410 30.80 20.65 -9.73
C GLY A 410 29.96 21.63 -8.89
N HIS A 411 28.84 22.08 -9.45
CA HIS A 411 27.91 22.98 -8.75
C HIS A 411 26.71 22.28 -8.11
N ILE A 412 26.56 20.98 -8.36
CA ILE A 412 25.43 20.17 -7.90
C ILE A 412 25.75 19.59 -6.53
N VAL A 413 24.73 19.55 -5.67
CA VAL A 413 24.79 18.90 -4.36
C VAL A 413 23.91 17.66 -4.37
N LEU A 414 24.38 16.57 -3.78
CA LEU A 414 23.67 15.31 -3.62
C LEU A 414 23.50 14.94 -2.14
N ARG A 415 22.47 14.15 -1.88
CA ARG A 415 22.31 13.37 -0.64
C ARG A 415 22.31 11.89 -1.02
N GLY A 416 23.41 11.19 -0.78
CA GLY A 416 23.65 9.87 -1.35
C GLY A 416 23.53 9.91 -2.88
N THR A 417 22.50 9.28 -3.45
CA THR A 417 22.23 9.25 -4.90
C THR A 417 21.16 10.24 -5.37
N ARG A 418 20.60 11.04 -4.45
CA ARG A 418 19.47 11.96 -4.72
C ARG A 418 19.97 13.38 -4.94
N LEU A 419 19.43 14.05 -5.94
CA LEU A 419 19.77 15.44 -6.26
C LEU A 419 19.14 16.41 -5.26
N ILE A 420 19.95 17.34 -4.73
CA ILE A 420 19.42 18.44 -3.95
C ILE A 420 19.03 19.57 -4.90
N ILE A 421 17.73 19.85 -4.95
CA ILE A 421 17.16 20.73 -5.97
C ILE A 421 17.32 22.20 -5.54
N PRO A 422 17.86 23.07 -6.43
CA PRO A 422 17.87 24.52 -6.24
C PRO A 422 16.48 25.04 -5.91
N THR A 423 16.41 26.02 -5.02
CA THR A 423 15.17 26.60 -4.51
C THR A 423 14.19 26.97 -5.63
N GLU A 424 14.66 27.62 -6.68
CA GLU A 424 13.86 28.07 -7.84
C GLU A 424 13.26 26.91 -8.65
N LEU A 425 13.92 25.74 -8.69
CA LEU A 425 13.48 24.58 -9.46
C LEU A 425 12.49 23.68 -8.71
N ARG A 426 12.30 23.87 -7.41
CA ARG A 426 11.45 22.99 -6.58
C ARG A 426 10.01 22.97 -7.07
N ASN A 427 9.44 24.13 -7.42
CA ASN A 427 8.05 24.19 -7.90
C ASN A 427 7.88 23.48 -9.26
N GLN A 428 8.87 23.60 -10.15
CA GLN A 428 8.86 22.89 -11.43
C GLN A 428 8.95 21.37 -11.22
N ILE A 429 9.78 20.90 -10.28
CA ILE A 429 9.85 19.48 -9.90
C ILE A 429 8.52 18.99 -9.32
N LEU A 430 7.85 19.79 -8.47
CA LEU A 430 6.53 19.44 -7.93
C LEU A 430 5.49 19.34 -9.05
N LYS A 431 5.48 20.30 -9.98
CA LYS A 431 4.60 20.28 -11.16
C LYS A 431 4.81 19.03 -12.01
N LEU A 432 6.07 18.69 -12.30
CA LEU A 432 6.42 17.47 -13.04
C LEU A 432 6.05 16.19 -12.27
N GLY A 433 6.28 16.17 -10.96
CA GLY A 433 5.91 15.04 -10.09
C GLY A 433 4.40 14.83 -10.01
N HIS A 434 3.62 15.89 -10.19
CA HIS A 434 2.16 15.88 -10.19
C HIS A 434 1.55 15.70 -11.61
N GLU A 435 2.36 15.48 -12.65
CA GLU A 435 1.82 15.12 -13.97
C GLU A 435 1.00 13.82 -13.87
N GLY A 436 -0.24 13.88 -14.39
CA GLY A 436 -1.24 12.81 -14.26
C GLY A 436 -1.97 12.77 -12.91
N HIS A 437 -1.90 13.86 -12.12
CA HIS A 437 -2.60 14.03 -10.83
C HIS A 437 -2.44 12.86 -9.83
N PRO A 438 -1.22 12.35 -9.59
CA PRO A 438 -1.01 11.31 -8.60
C PRO A 438 -1.30 11.84 -7.19
N GLY A 439 -1.91 10.99 -6.37
CA GLY A 439 -2.07 11.28 -4.95
C GLY A 439 -0.73 11.44 -4.21
N ILE A 440 -0.79 12.04 -3.03
CA ILE A 440 0.36 12.42 -2.19
C ILE A 440 1.37 11.26 -2.03
N VAL A 441 0.89 10.05 -1.72
CA VAL A 441 1.75 8.89 -1.46
C VAL A 441 2.58 8.52 -2.69
N LEU A 442 1.95 8.47 -3.86
CA LEU A 442 2.63 8.11 -5.10
C LEU A 442 3.60 9.21 -5.54
N MET A 443 3.23 10.47 -5.36
CA MET A 443 4.11 11.60 -5.67
C MET A 443 5.36 11.60 -4.77
N LYS A 444 5.21 11.33 -3.45
CA LYS A 444 6.33 11.13 -2.52
C LYS A 444 7.24 10.00 -2.96
N GLN A 445 6.67 8.83 -3.30
CA GLN A 445 7.44 7.68 -3.75
C GLN A 445 8.27 8.00 -5.01
N ARG A 446 7.66 8.66 -6.00
CA ARG A 446 8.33 9.07 -7.24
C ARG A 446 9.49 10.03 -6.96
N LEU A 447 9.25 11.11 -6.21
CA LEU A 447 10.23 12.15 -5.98
C LEU A 447 11.38 11.69 -5.06
N ARG A 448 11.08 10.94 -3.99
CA ARG A 448 12.09 10.45 -3.03
C ARG A 448 13.14 9.53 -3.66
N SER A 449 12.86 8.90 -4.80
CA SER A 449 13.85 8.08 -5.52
C SER A 449 14.88 8.90 -6.32
N LYS A 450 14.58 10.17 -6.61
CA LYS A 450 15.37 11.00 -7.54
C LYS A 450 15.95 12.26 -6.90
N VAL A 451 15.18 12.92 -6.05
CA VAL A 451 15.46 14.26 -5.55
C VAL A 451 15.21 14.37 -4.05
N TRP A 452 15.78 15.39 -3.44
CA TRP A 452 15.59 15.70 -2.04
C TRP A 452 15.79 17.18 -1.75
N TRP A 453 15.03 17.72 -0.80
CA TRP A 453 15.34 18.98 -0.11
C TRP A 453 14.66 18.94 1.27
N PRO A 454 15.07 19.80 2.22
CA PRO A 454 14.42 19.85 3.52
C PRO A 454 12.92 20.15 3.40
N ASN A 455 12.09 19.41 4.14
CA ASN A 455 10.62 19.50 4.10
C ASN A 455 9.97 19.22 2.73
N MET A 456 10.65 18.51 1.82
CA MET A 456 10.09 18.12 0.52
C MET A 456 8.72 17.44 0.63
N ASP A 457 8.53 16.55 1.62
CA ASP A 457 7.24 15.86 1.81
C ASP A 457 6.09 16.84 2.12
N LYS A 458 6.38 17.90 2.88
CA LYS A 458 5.41 18.95 3.20
C LYS A 458 5.08 19.77 1.94
N SER A 459 6.09 20.13 1.15
CA SER A 459 5.88 20.80 -0.14
C SER A 459 5.03 19.95 -1.10
N ILE A 460 5.22 18.62 -1.12
CA ILE A 460 4.40 17.70 -1.92
C ILE A 460 2.94 17.70 -1.44
N GLU A 461 2.71 17.62 -0.13
CA GLU A 461 1.36 17.64 0.44
C GLU A 461 0.62 18.94 0.11
N GLU A 462 1.27 20.08 0.31
CA GLU A 462 0.72 21.40 0.01
C GLU A 462 0.43 21.56 -1.49
N TYR A 463 1.31 21.08 -2.36
CA TYR A 463 1.10 21.10 -3.80
C TYR A 463 -0.10 20.25 -4.23
N CYS A 464 -0.20 19.01 -3.73
CA CYS A 464 -1.35 18.15 -4.02
C CYS A 464 -2.68 18.75 -3.51
N LYS A 465 -2.67 19.34 -2.30
CA LYS A 465 -3.85 19.95 -1.69
C LYS A 465 -4.29 21.23 -2.40
N SER A 466 -3.37 21.99 -3.01
CA SER A 466 -3.67 23.21 -3.75
C SER A 466 -4.04 22.98 -5.22
N CYS A 467 -3.93 21.75 -5.72
CA CYS A 467 -4.28 21.44 -7.09
C CYS A 467 -5.79 21.54 -7.33
N TYR A 468 -6.23 22.54 -8.09
CA TYR A 468 -7.62 22.77 -8.44
C TYR A 468 -8.30 21.54 -9.07
N GLY A 469 -7.65 20.89 -10.02
CA GLY A 469 -8.18 19.68 -10.66
C GLY A 469 -8.40 18.53 -9.67
N CYS A 470 -7.49 18.35 -8.70
CA CYS A 470 -7.67 17.35 -7.64
C CYS A 470 -8.77 17.73 -6.65
N GLN A 471 -8.92 19.01 -6.32
CA GLN A 471 -9.97 19.49 -5.41
C GLN A 471 -11.37 19.25 -6.00
N LEU A 472 -11.56 19.49 -7.30
CA LEU A 472 -12.85 19.32 -7.97
C LEU A 472 -13.35 17.86 -7.99
N VAL A 473 -12.43 16.90 -8.10
CA VAL A 473 -12.77 15.47 -8.20
C VAL A 473 -12.59 14.71 -6.89
N ALA A 474 -12.15 15.40 -5.83
CA ALA A 474 -11.99 14.80 -4.52
C ALA A 474 -13.34 14.37 -3.95
N ASN A 475 -13.33 13.30 -3.16
CA ASN A 475 -14.50 12.96 -2.37
C ASN A 475 -14.80 14.10 -1.40
N PRO A 476 -16.08 14.47 -1.22
CA PRO A 476 -16.46 15.43 -0.21
C PRO A 476 -16.01 14.96 1.16
N GLU A 477 -15.69 15.91 2.04
CA GLU A 477 -15.41 15.60 3.42
C GLU A 477 -16.60 14.89 4.06
N LYS A 478 -16.32 14.07 5.08
CA LYS A 478 -17.39 13.42 5.82
C LYS A 478 -18.28 14.52 6.42
N PRO A 479 -19.61 14.42 6.25
CA PRO A 479 -20.50 15.42 6.83
C PRO A 479 -20.33 15.43 8.35
N GLU A 480 -20.57 16.59 8.95
CA GLU A 480 -20.59 16.73 10.39
C GLU A 480 -21.58 15.73 11.03
N PRO A 481 -21.34 15.30 12.28
CA PRO A 481 -22.25 14.41 12.99
C PRO A 481 -23.69 14.96 12.97
N MET A 482 -24.67 14.11 12.71
CA MET A 482 -26.08 14.51 12.67
C MET A 482 -26.52 15.11 14.01
N ILE A 483 -27.07 16.32 13.95
CA ILE A 483 -27.67 17.02 15.10
C ILE A 483 -29.15 16.65 15.17
N ARG A 484 -29.64 16.31 16.38
CA ARG A 484 -31.06 16.03 16.60
C ARG A 484 -31.86 17.32 16.63
N THR A 485 -32.95 17.37 15.87
CA THR A 485 -33.94 18.46 15.97
C THR A 485 -34.62 18.43 17.33
N SER A 486 -34.80 19.58 17.96
CA SER A 486 -35.56 19.70 19.21
C SER A 486 -37.00 19.27 19.00
N LEU A 487 -37.51 18.40 19.87
CA LEU A 487 -38.91 18.00 19.83
C LEU A 487 -39.82 19.17 20.24
N PRO A 488 -41.01 19.31 19.63
CA PRO A 488 -42.04 20.25 20.09
C PRO A 488 -42.50 19.94 21.52
N SER A 489 -43.21 20.89 22.14
CA SER A 489 -43.63 20.78 23.54
C SER A 489 -45.01 20.11 23.71
N LYS A 490 -45.85 20.14 22.67
CA LYS A 490 -47.20 19.57 22.67
C LYS A 490 -47.56 18.92 21.32
N PRO A 491 -48.56 18.01 21.30
CA PRO A 491 -49.10 17.44 20.06
C PRO A 491 -49.53 18.52 19.07
N TRP A 492 -49.30 18.25 17.79
CA TRP A 492 -49.78 19.05 16.66
C TRP A 492 -49.20 20.47 16.57
N GLU A 493 -48.23 20.84 17.40
CA GLU A 493 -47.51 22.13 17.27
C GLU A 493 -46.64 22.15 16.00
N GLN A 494 -46.00 21.02 15.69
CA GLN A 494 -45.11 20.89 14.56
C GLN A 494 -45.44 19.60 13.83
N ILE A 495 -45.74 19.70 12.55
CA ILE A 495 -46.03 18.55 11.69
C ILE A 495 -45.01 18.47 10.55
N SER A 496 -44.83 17.30 9.96
CA SER A 496 -44.19 17.15 8.65
C SER A 496 -45.18 16.60 7.67
N ALA A 497 -45.04 16.96 6.40
CA ALA A 497 -45.80 16.35 5.32
C ALA A 497 -44.86 15.81 4.25
N ASP A 498 -45.19 14.64 3.73
CA ASP A 498 -44.41 13.98 2.68
C ASP A 498 -45.32 13.10 1.80
N PHE A 499 -44.83 12.77 0.61
CA PHE A 499 -45.50 11.87 -0.32
C PHE A 499 -44.80 10.52 -0.37
N LEU A 500 -45.58 9.45 -0.25
CA LEU A 500 -45.15 8.12 -0.64
C LEU A 500 -45.82 7.75 -1.96
N GLY A 501 -45.02 7.54 -3.02
CA GLY A 501 -45.52 7.05 -4.29
C GLY A 501 -44.67 7.43 -5.49
N PRO A 502 -45.14 7.12 -6.70
CA PRO A 502 -46.40 6.42 -6.97
C PRO A 502 -46.35 4.97 -6.48
N LEU A 503 -47.46 4.48 -5.91
CA LEU A 503 -47.65 3.06 -5.61
C LEU A 503 -47.84 2.26 -6.91
N PRO A 504 -47.75 0.92 -6.89
CA PRO A 504 -48.04 0.10 -8.06
C PRO A 504 -49.45 0.32 -8.66
N SER A 505 -50.41 0.80 -7.85
CA SER A 505 -51.75 1.20 -8.30
C SER A 505 -51.78 2.54 -9.06
N GLY A 506 -50.68 3.29 -9.08
CA GLY A 506 -50.59 4.64 -9.63
C GLY A 506 -50.97 5.76 -8.66
N GLU A 507 -51.43 5.41 -7.45
CA GLU A 507 -51.84 6.36 -6.43
C GLU A 507 -50.66 6.85 -5.59
N TYR A 508 -50.80 8.02 -4.98
CA TYR A 508 -49.85 8.55 -4.01
C TYR A 508 -50.48 8.57 -2.62
N LEU A 509 -49.69 8.39 -1.58
CA LEU A 509 -50.11 8.62 -0.20
C LEU A 509 -49.55 9.96 0.26
N PHE A 510 -50.43 10.90 0.55
CA PHE A 510 -50.05 12.12 1.26
C PHE A 510 -50.04 11.83 2.75
N THR A 511 -48.87 11.90 3.36
CA THR A 511 -48.63 11.56 4.76
C THR A 511 -48.34 12.81 5.56
N VAL A 512 -49.01 12.97 6.70
CA VAL A 512 -48.77 14.05 7.65
C VAL A 512 -48.48 13.45 9.01
N VAL A 513 -47.34 13.81 9.60
CA VAL A 513 -46.89 13.22 10.86
C VAL A 513 -46.64 14.30 11.89
N ASP A 514 -47.25 14.16 13.06
CA ASP A 514 -46.98 15.00 14.23
C ASP A 514 -45.58 14.70 14.80
N TYR A 515 -44.80 15.75 15.07
CA TYR A 515 -43.46 15.57 15.63
C TYR A 515 -43.47 15.16 17.10
N TYR A 516 -44.49 15.54 17.88
CA TYR A 516 -44.55 15.22 19.32
C TYR A 516 -45.01 13.77 19.56
N SER A 517 -46.23 13.45 19.16
CA SER A 517 -46.89 12.17 19.46
C SER A 517 -46.51 11.06 18.48
N ARG A 518 -45.91 11.42 17.34
CA ARG A 518 -45.70 10.54 16.17
C ARG A 518 -47.00 10.01 15.55
N TRP A 519 -48.13 10.66 15.81
CA TRP A 519 -49.39 10.40 15.11
C TRP A 519 -49.23 10.60 13.61
N LEU A 520 -49.79 9.68 12.82
CA LEU A 520 -49.71 9.66 11.36
C LEU A 520 -51.12 9.77 10.78
N GLU A 521 -51.34 10.83 10.00
CA GLU A 521 -52.50 11.01 9.13
C GLU A 521 -52.11 10.68 7.68
N VAL A 522 -52.98 9.96 6.97
CA VAL A 522 -52.73 9.56 5.59
C VAL A 522 -53.95 9.84 4.72
N THR A 523 -53.75 10.51 3.60
CA THR A 523 -54.76 10.72 2.56
C THR A 523 -54.29 10.11 1.25
N ILE A 524 -55.14 9.25 0.66
CA ILE A 524 -54.87 8.64 -0.65
C ILE A 524 -55.17 9.67 -1.76
N MET A 525 -54.20 9.90 -2.64
CA MET A 525 -54.28 10.81 -3.77
C MET A 525 -54.21 10.03 -5.09
N SER A 526 -55.38 9.80 -5.68
CA SER A 526 -55.54 8.95 -6.88
C SER A 526 -55.48 9.68 -8.23
N LYS A 527 -55.55 11.01 -8.24
CA LYS A 527 -55.65 11.80 -9.49
C LYS A 527 -54.54 12.83 -9.68
N SER A 528 -54.12 13.48 -8.60
CA SER A 528 -53.16 14.59 -8.66
C SER A 528 -52.54 14.83 -7.29
N THR A 529 -51.30 15.29 -7.30
CA THR A 529 -50.54 15.76 -6.14
C THR A 529 -50.39 17.29 -6.14
N SER A 530 -51.24 18.01 -6.88
CA SER A 530 -51.18 19.48 -6.97
C SER A 530 -51.36 20.16 -5.60
N ALA A 531 -50.88 21.39 -5.51
CA ALA A 531 -50.99 22.21 -4.30
C ALA A 531 -52.43 22.31 -3.80
N ASP A 532 -53.41 22.51 -4.69
CA ASP A 532 -54.83 22.60 -4.31
C ASP A 532 -55.33 21.33 -3.63
N ARG A 533 -54.95 20.15 -4.15
CA ARG A 533 -55.34 18.87 -3.55
C ARG A 533 -54.66 18.62 -2.21
N VAL A 534 -53.42 19.09 -2.07
CA VAL A 534 -52.71 19.06 -0.79
C VAL A 534 -53.42 19.94 0.23
N ILE A 535 -53.83 21.15 -0.17
CA ILE A 535 -54.60 22.07 0.67
C ILE A 535 -55.93 21.44 1.09
N ASP A 536 -56.70 20.86 0.16
CA ASP A 536 -57.96 20.17 0.48
C ASP A 536 -57.78 19.03 1.51
N ALA A 537 -56.64 18.33 1.44
CA ALA A 537 -56.31 17.27 2.39
C ALA A 537 -55.92 17.85 3.76
N LEU A 538 -55.12 18.91 3.79
CA LEU A 538 -54.70 19.59 5.01
C LEU A 538 -55.88 20.25 5.72
N ASP A 539 -56.78 20.93 5.00
CA ASP A 539 -57.97 21.57 5.59
C ASP A 539 -58.81 20.55 6.37
N LYS A 540 -59.03 19.35 5.80
CA LYS A 540 -59.73 18.26 6.51
C LYS A 540 -59.02 17.87 7.80
N MET A 541 -57.71 17.70 7.76
CA MET A 541 -56.93 17.36 8.96
C MET A 541 -56.97 18.49 10.00
N PHE A 542 -56.91 19.75 9.56
CA PHE A 542 -56.91 20.93 10.42
C PHE A 542 -58.28 21.19 11.05
N THR A 543 -59.39 20.77 10.42
CA THR A 543 -60.71 20.82 11.08
C THR A 543 -60.82 19.90 12.28
N ILE A 544 -60.04 18.81 12.31
CA ILE A 544 -60.06 17.81 13.38
C ILE A 544 -59.10 18.21 14.50
N HIS A 545 -57.86 18.55 14.14
CA HIS A 545 -56.76 18.73 15.09
C HIS A 545 -56.44 20.20 15.41
N GLY A 546 -56.99 21.14 14.64
CA GLY A 546 -56.61 22.54 14.66
C GLY A 546 -55.41 22.85 13.76
N LEU A 547 -55.05 24.14 13.69
CA LEU A 547 -53.91 24.61 12.90
C LEU A 547 -52.58 24.38 13.66
N PRO A 548 -51.55 23.80 13.01
CA PRO A 548 -50.22 23.67 13.59
C PRO A 548 -49.48 25.02 13.58
N ILE A 549 -48.45 25.16 14.41
CA ILE A 549 -47.55 26.33 14.37
C ILE A 549 -46.66 26.27 13.12
N SER A 550 -46.25 25.06 12.72
CA SER A 550 -45.38 24.89 11.56
C SER A 550 -45.53 23.54 10.87
N ILE A 551 -45.27 23.55 9.57
CA ILE A 551 -45.24 22.38 8.71
C ILE A 551 -43.86 22.26 8.05
N ALA A 552 -43.26 21.08 8.15
CA ALA A 552 -42.00 20.74 7.50
C ALA A 552 -42.25 19.90 6.24
N THR A 553 -41.68 20.29 5.09
CA THR A 553 -41.80 19.54 3.83
C THR A 553 -40.49 19.53 3.05
N ASP A 554 -40.41 18.68 2.04
CA ASP A 554 -39.40 18.80 0.99
C ASP A 554 -39.68 19.97 0.04
N ASN A 555 -38.81 20.12 -0.97
CA ASN A 555 -38.95 21.14 -2.02
C ASN A 555 -39.74 20.62 -3.23
N GLY A 556 -40.65 19.66 -3.04
CA GLY A 556 -41.55 19.19 -4.09
C GLY A 556 -42.38 20.34 -4.68
N PRO A 557 -42.71 20.29 -5.99
CA PRO A 557 -43.35 21.40 -6.71
C PRO A 557 -44.65 21.88 -6.06
N GLN A 558 -45.42 20.96 -5.48
CA GLN A 558 -46.66 21.26 -4.76
C GLN A 558 -46.43 22.11 -3.50
N PHE A 559 -45.33 21.90 -2.79
CA PHE A 559 -45.02 22.60 -1.53
C PHE A 559 -44.28 23.93 -1.74
N ILE A 560 -43.64 24.14 -2.90
CA ILE A 560 -42.98 25.41 -3.23
C ILE A 560 -43.84 26.35 -4.09
N SER A 561 -45.06 25.91 -4.44
CA SER A 561 -46.01 26.73 -5.21
C SER A 561 -46.46 27.98 -4.44
N ASP A 562 -46.75 29.06 -5.18
CA ASP A 562 -47.30 30.28 -4.57
C ASP A 562 -48.66 30.01 -3.92
N THR A 563 -49.46 29.11 -4.48
CA THR A 563 -50.74 28.69 -3.91
C THR A 563 -50.57 28.12 -2.50
N PHE A 564 -49.66 27.16 -2.32
CA PHE A 564 -49.41 26.54 -1.02
C PHE A 564 -48.80 27.54 -0.03
N LYS A 565 -47.85 28.35 -0.49
CA LYS A 565 -47.26 29.41 0.31
C LYS A 565 -48.29 30.41 0.83
N ASN A 566 -49.17 30.90 -0.05
CA ASN A 566 -50.21 31.85 0.32
C ASN A 566 -51.21 31.25 1.32
N TYR A 567 -51.59 29.99 1.12
CA TYR A 567 -52.45 29.25 2.05
C TYR A 567 -51.83 29.17 3.46
N LEU A 568 -50.55 28.81 3.58
CA LEU A 568 -49.88 28.75 4.89
C LEU A 568 -49.79 30.13 5.56
N VAL A 569 -49.48 31.17 4.79
CA VAL A 569 -49.41 32.56 5.29
C VAL A 569 -50.78 33.02 5.80
N GLN A 570 -51.86 32.76 5.06
CA GLN A 570 -53.22 33.13 5.46
C GLN A 570 -53.65 32.44 6.77
N ASN A 571 -53.18 31.22 7.00
CA ASN A 571 -53.46 30.45 8.21
C ASN A 571 -52.41 30.67 9.33
N GLY A 572 -51.42 31.54 9.13
CA GLY A 572 -50.38 31.81 10.13
C GLY A 572 -49.43 30.63 10.41
N ILE A 573 -49.34 29.66 9.48
CA ILE A 573 -48.50 28.46 9.63
C ILE A 573 -47.10 28.74 9.07
N VAL A 574 -46.06 28.46 9.85
CA VAL A 574 -44.67 28.61 9.40
C VAL A 574 -44.25 27.42 8.54
N HIS A 575 -43.84 27.68 7.29
CA HIS A 575 -43.30 26.66 6.39
C HIS A 575 -41.80 26.44 6.61
N ARG A 576 -41.41 25.23 7.00
CA ARG A 576 -40.01 24.81 7.11
C ARG A 576 -39.65 23.88 5.96
N ARG A 577 -38.74 24.31 5.08
CA ARG A 577 -38.28 23.51 3.95
C ARG A 577 -36.99 22.78 4.32
N ILE A 578 -36.91 21.49 4.02
CA ILE A 578 -35.66 20.74 4.18
C ILE A 578 -34.68 21.06 3.05
N THR A 579 -33.39 20.86 3.31
CA THR A 579 -32.33 21.05 2.32
C THR A 579 -32.55 20.11 1.12
N PRO A 580 -32.46 20.60 -0.13
CA PRO A 580 -32.57 19.75 -1.32
C PRO A 580 -31.57 18.58 -1.28
N LEU A 581 -31.98 17.42 -1.80
CA LEU A 581 -31.16 16.20 -1.89
C LEU A 581 -30.60 15.70 -0.54
N TRP A 582 -31.17 16.15 0.58
CA TRP A 582 -30.79 15.71 1.91
C TRP A 582 -31.99 15.03 2.61
N PRO A 583 -32.41 13.83 2.17
CA PRO A 583 -33.59 13.15 2.71
C PRO A 583 -33.44 12.84 4.21
N ALA A 584 -32.21 12.73 4.70
CA ALA A 584 -31.92 12.56 6.13
C ALA A 584 -32.42 13.74 6.99
N ALA A 585 -32.61 14.94 6.43
CA ALA A 585 -33.20 16.08 7.15
C ALA A 585 -34.71 15.91 7.36
N ASN A 586 -35.38 15.08 6.55
CA ASN A 586 -36.76 14.65 6.78
C ASN A 586 -36.85 13.37 7.63
N GLY A 587 -35.70 12.71 7.90
CA GLY A 587 -35.61 11.56 8.77
C GLY A 587 -35.90 11.96 10.22
N LYS A 588 -36.98 11.42 10.79
CA LYS A 588 -37.50 11.78 12.11
C LYS A 588 -36.88 11.08 13.30
#